data_AF-A0A8T7JI30-F1
#
_entry.id   AF-A0A8T7JI30-F1
#
_cell.length_a   1.000
_cell.length_b   1.000
_cell.length_c   1.000
_cell.angle_alpha   90.00
_cell.angle_beta   90.00
_cell.angle_gamma   90.00
#
_symmetry.space_group_name_H-M   'P 1'
#
loop_
_entity.id
_entity.type
_entity.pdbx_description
1 polymer ?
#
loop_
_entity_poly.entity_id
_entity_poly.type
_entity_poly.pdbx_seq_one_letter_code
_entity_poly.pdbx_strand_id
1 'polypeptide(L)'
;MVKVAITIWMLSMMCAWQVWAVDIHLLPTQPTNTQIVAVFDKELGQKLLFHRPFDLPMEVERTHKAVVKQMSPWVKLGFIKQEDTRFKAEKMMYGEPRLVSVGGFKYTYNEDNPLVSERGIFYGRPTVQKIFEVSQVSNVAGEYFCQVYLSWQVNDVPDWVKQVDLRQRENRLLRRAVESHEKPFEKELQLILIQDNWQLWQGSGEKKTPQTLF
;
A
#
# COMPACT_ATOMS: atom_id res chain seq x y z
N MET A 1 4.99 64.49 -78.28
CA MET A 1 3.96 64.32 -77.23
C MET A 1 3.55 62.86 -77.29
N VAL A 2 3.72 61.96 -76.32
CA VAL A 2 3.79 62.03 -74.85
C VAL A 2 4.89 61.08 -74.32
N LYS A 3 5.44 61.43 -73.14
CA LYS A 3 6.53 60.81 -72.39
C LYS A 3 6.15 59.47 -71.71
N VAL A 4 7.06 58.50 -71.81
CA VAL A 4 7.72 57.68 -70.76
C VAL A 4 7.15 57.74 -69.33
N ALA A 5 6.91 56.59 -68.69
CA ALA A 5 7.57 56.18 -67.43
C ALA A 5 7.13 54.80 -66.91
N ILE A 6 8.13 53.93 -66.77
CA ILE A 6 8.17 52.72 -65.96
C ILE A 6 8.18 53.12 -64.48
N THR A 7 7.41 52.43 -63.62
CA THR A 7 7.68 52.44 -62.17
C THR A 7 7.22 51.13 -61.53
N ILE A 8 8.17 50.19 -61.48
CA ILE A 8 8.34 49.19 -60.42
C ILE A 8 8.35 49.93 -59.08
N TRP A 9 7.64 49.48 -58.04
CA TRP A 9 7.94 49.61 -56.59
C TRP A 9 6.66 49.36 -55.78
N MET A 10 6.52 48.16 -55.20
CA MET A 10 6.07 47.91 -53.81
C MET A 10 5.81 46.40 -53.63
N LEU A 11 6.91 45.65 -53.66
CA LEU A 11 7.03 44.36 -53.01
C LEU A 11 7.99 44.59 -51.83
N SER A 12 7.48 45.00 -50.67
CA SER A 12 8.28 45.02 -49.44
C SER A 12 7.39 45.16 -48.20
N MET A 13 7.63 44.26 -47.25
CA MET A 13 7.35 44.44 -45.81
C MET A 13 5.88 44.47 -45.35
N MET A 14 5.20 43.33 -45.53
CA MET A 14 4.47 42.77 -44.38
C MET A 14 5.26 41.56 -43.87
N CYS A 15 6.44 41.84 -43.29
CA CYS A 15 7.13 40.89 -42.44
C CYS A 15 6.25 40.66 -41.21
N ALA A 16 5.64 39.47 -41.17
CA ALA A 16 5.63 38.58 -40.02
C ALA A 16 5.84 39.26 -38.66
N TRP A 17 4.75 39.68 -38.03
CA TRP A 17 4.64 39.69 -36.58
C TRP A 17 3.57 38.67 -36.18
N GLN A 18 3.72 37.43 -36.65
CA GLN A 18 3.26 36.30 -35.85
C GLN A 18 4.24 36.22 -34.68
N VAL A 19 3.92 36.97 -33.63
CA VAL A 19 4.41 36.66 -32.29
C VAL A 19 3.90 35.26 -32.04
N TRP A 20 4.78 34.28 -32.20
CA TRP A 20 4.59 32.98 -31.60
C TRP A 20 4.41 33.29 -30.13
N ALA A 21 3.16 33.23 -29.66
CA ALA A 21 2.88 33.05 -28.26
C ALA A 21 3.60 31.74 -27.92
N VAL A 22 4.83 31.86 -27.45
CA VAL A 22 5.47 30.80 -26.71
C VAL A 22 4.55 30.67 -25.51
N ASP A 23 3.66 29.68 -25.56
CA ASP A 23 3.01 29.19 -24.37
C ASP A 23 4.15 28.76 -23.47
N ILE A 24 4.54 29.68 -22.58
CA ILE A 24 5.35 29.36 -21.44
C ILE A 24 4.42 28.48 -20.63
N HIS A 25 4.42 27.18 -20.93
CA HIS A 25 3.81 26.18 -20.08
C HIS A 25 4.60 26.23 -18.78
N LEU A 26 4.15 27.10 -17.88
CA LEU A 26 4.58 27.14 -16.51
C LEU A 26 4.34 25.75 -15.97
N LEU A 27 5.44 25.07 -15.63
CA LEU A 27 5.35 23.81 -14.91
C LEU A 27 4.49 24.06 -13.68
N PRO A 28 3.55 23.15 -13.38
CA PRO A 28 2.72 23.31 -12.20
C PRO A 28 3.62 23.28 -10.96
N THR A 29 3.17 23.95 -9.91
CA THR A 29 3.91 23.99 -8.65
C THR A 29 4.06 22.59 -8.06
N GLN A 30 5.21 22.32 -7.47
CA GLN A 30 5.45 21.09 -6.70
C GLN A 30 4.38 20.91 -5.62
N PRO A 31 4.03 19.67 -5.27
CA PRO A 31 3.10 19.41 -4.18
C PRO A 31 3.69 19.90 -2.86
N THR A 32 2.87 20.58 -2.07
CA THR A 32 3.21 20.94 -0.69
C THR A 32 3.25 19.70 0.21
N ASN A 33 3.97 19.78 1.33
CA ASN A 33 3.97 18.69 2.32
C ASN A 33 2.56 18.28 2.77
N THR A 34 1.65 19.25 2.91
CA THR A 34 0.24 18.97 3.27
C THR A 34 -0.47 18.17 2.19
N GLN A 35 -0.25 18.49 0.90
CA GLN A 35 -0.82 17.72 -0.21
C GLN A 35 -0.23 16.31 -0.27
N ILE A 36 1.08 16.17 -0.04
CA ILE A 36 1.76 14.86 0.01
C ILE A 36 1.17 13.98 1.11
N VAL A 37 1.02 14.53 2.33
CA VAL A 37 0.42 13.81 3.46
C VAL A 37 -1.03 13.46 3.14
N ALA A 38 -1.81 14.35 2.54
CA ALA A 38 -3.20 14.05 2.15
C ALA A 38 -3.28 12.93 1.10
N VAL A 39 -2.38 12.91 0.12
CA VAL A 39 -2.28 11.81 -0.86
C VAL A 39 -1.88 10.51 -0.17
N PHE A 40 -0.87 10.56 0.71
CA PHE A 40 -0.46 9.40 1.50
C PHE A 40 -1.63 8.88 2.33
N ASP A 41 -2.34 9.74 3.06
CA ASP A 41 -3.43 9.34 3.94
C ASP A 41 -4.58 8.74 3.15
N LYS A 42 -4.99 9.37 2.05
CA LYS A 42 -6.08 8.86 1.20
C LYS A 42 -5.75 7.47 0.62
N GLU A 43 -4.54 7.29 0.12
CA GLU A 43 -4.19 6.09 -0.68
C GLU A 43 -3.53 4.98 0.16
N LEU A 44 -2.87 5.34 1.25
CA LEU A 44 -2.03 4.49 2.08
C LEU A 44 -2.38 4.59 3.57
N GLY A 45 -2.40 5.78 4.18
CA GLY A 45 -2.62 6.04 5.62
C GLY A 45 -3.97 5.59 6.16
N GLN A 46 -5.02 5.64 5.34
CA GLN A 46 -6.35 5.12 5.69
C GLN A 46 -6.44 3.59 5.60
N LYS A 47 -5.47 2.92 4.98
CA LYS A 47 -5.44 1.45 4.95
C LYS A 47 -5.00 0.95 6.32
N LEU A 48 -5.99 0.55 7.13
CA LEU A 48 -5.77 -0.25 8.33
C LEU A 48 -4.85 -1.43 8.00
N LEU A 49 -3.86 -1.66 8.86
CA LEU A 49 -2.91 -2.74 8.72
C LEU A 49 -3.43 -3.96 9.47
N PHE A 50 -3.44 -5.11 8.78
CA PHE A 50 -3.96 -6.37 9.32
C PHE A 50 -2.89 -7.46 9.28
N HIS A 51 -2.84 -8.24 10.34
CA HIS A 51 -1.93 -9.36 10.52
C HIS A 51 -2.69 -10.68 10.42
N ARG A 52 -2.17 -11.61 9.62
CA ARG A 52 -2.70 -12.98 9.48
C ARG A 52 -1.59 -13.96 9.85
N PRO A 53 -1.50 -14.36 11.13
CA PRO A 53 -0.46 -15.29 11.57
C PRO A 53 -0.67 -16.71 11.01
N PHE A 54 -1.88 -17.05 10.58
CA PHE A 54 -2.25 -18.36 10.07
C PHE A 54 -3.25 -18.26 8.91
N ASP A 55 -3.23 -19.30 8.08
CA ASP A 55 -4.23 -19.53 7.04
C ASP A 55 -5.44 -20.24 7.67
N LEU A 56 -6.47 -19.46 8.02
CA LEU A 56 -7.73 -19.94 8.59
C LEU A 56 -8.86 -19.89 7.54
N PRO A 57 -9.90 -20.74 7.63
CA PRO A 57 -10.14 -21.75 8.65
C PRO A 57 -9.17 -22.93 8.56
N MET A 58 -8.84 -23.54 9.70
CA MET A 58 -8.04 -24.77 9.71
C MET A 58 -8.52 -25.76 10.77
N GLU A 59 -8.32 -27.04 10.48
CA GLU A 59 -8.61 -28.14 11.40
C GLU A 59 -7.32 -28.81 11.85
N VAL A 60 -7.18 -29.00 13.16
CA VAL A 60 -5.95 -29.52 13.78
C VAL A 60 -6.31 -30.63 14.74
N GLU A 61 -5.68 -31.79 14.62
CA GLU A 61 -5.92 -32.86 15.57
C GLU A 61 -5.42 -32.48 16.97
N ARG A 62 -6.12 -32.94 18.01
CA ARG A 62 -5.74 -32.64 19.42
C ARG A 62 -4.33 -33.11 19.78
N THR A 63 -3.82 -34.11 19.07
CA THR A 63 -2.49 -34.71 19.26
C THR A 63 -1.37 -33.82 18.70
N HIS A 64 -1.64 -32.88 17.79
CA HIS A 64 -0.66 -31.94 17.25
C HIS A 64 -0.36 -30.80 18.26
N LYS A 65 0.23 -31.16 19.40
CA LYS A 65 0.49 -30.27 20.54
C LYS A 65 1.25 -29.00 20.17
N ALA A 66 2.17 -29.06 19.21
CA ALA A 66 2.94 -27.90 18.76
C ALA A 66 2.03 -26.81 18.16
N VAL A 67 1.17 -27.19 17.23
CA VAL A 67 0.23 -26.26 16.57
C VAL A 67 -0.81 -25.76 17.56
N VAL A 68 -1.37 -26.64 18.39
CA VAL A 68 -2.34 -26.25 19.43
C VAL A 68 -1.72 -25.23 20.41
N LYS A 69 -0.47 -25.44 20.81
CA LYS A 69 0.27 -24.50 21.67
C LYS A 69 0.53 -23.17 20.96
N GLN A 70 0.83 -23.19 19.67
CA GLN A 70 1.05 -21.99 18.86
C GLN A 70 -0.24 -21.17 18.70
N MET A 71 -1.40 -21.82 18.60
CA MET A 71 -2.72 -21.16 18.51
C MET A 71 -3.18 -20.55 19.84
N SER A 72 -2.76 -21.14 20.97
CA SER A 72 -3.27 -20.78 22.30
C SER A 72 -3.23 -19.29 22.65
N PRO A 73 -2.16 -18.51 22.38
CA PRO A 73 -2.14 -17.08 22.65
C PRO A 73 -3.24 -16.33 21.89
N TRP A 74 -3.46 -16.66 20.62
CA TRP A 74 -4.44 -16.01 19.75
C TRP A 74 -5.88 -16.32 20.14
N VAL A 75 -6.12 -17.54 20.62
CA VAL A 75 -7.41 -17.95 21.20
C VAL A 75 -7.66 -17.20 22.51
N LYS A 76 -6.65 -17.11 23.39
CA LYS A 76 -6.77 -16.38 24.68
C LYS A 76 -7.03 -14.89 24.49
N LEU A 77 -6.43 -14.29 23.46
CA LEU A 77 -6.68 -12.89 23.08
C LEU A 77 -8.05 -12.68 22.41
N GLY A 78 -8.77 -13.78 22.12
CA GLY A 78 -10.08 -13.72 21.48
C GLY A 78 -10.02 -13.29 20.02
N PHE A 79 -8.89 -13.47 19.33
CA PHE A 79 -8.76 -13.19 17.89
C PHE A 79 -9.08 -14.40 17.01
N ILE A 80 -8.95 -15.59 17.58
CA ILE A 80 -9.24 -16.86 16.94
C ILE A 80 -10.27 -17.61 17.81
N LYS A 81 -11.36 -18.08 17.21
CA LYS A 81 -12.29 -19.01 17.84
C LYS A 81 -11.73 -20.43 17.74
N GLN A 82 -11.96 -21.21 18.78
CA GLN A 82 -11.59 -22.62 18.83
C GLN A 82 -12.85 -23.45 19.12
N GLU A 83 -13.19 -24.33 18.20
CA GLU A 83 -14.35 -25.22 18.32
C GLU A 83 -13.91 -26.69 18.32
N ASP A 84 -14.50 -27.50 19.18
CA ASP A 84 -14.31 -28.94 19.16
C ASP A 84 -14.96 -29.56 17.92
N THR A 85 -14.19 -30.33 17.14
CA THR A 85 -14.69 -30.96 15.91
C THR A 85 -14.15 -32.39 15.74
N ARG A 86 -14.76 -33.14 14.82
CA ARG A 86 -14.19 -34.37 14.27
C ARG A 86 -14.13 -34.26 12.75
N PHE A 87 -12.99 -34.57 12.17
CA PHE A 87 -12.77 -34.51 10.73
C PHE A 87 -12.03 -35.75 10.23
N LYS A 88 -11.99 -35.93 8.91
CA LYS A 88 -11.25 -37.05 8.28
C LYS A 88 -9.81 -36.61 8.04
N ALA A 89 -8.86 -37.32 8.62
CA ALA A 89 -7.44 -37.12 8.38
C ALA A 89 -6.84 -38.39 7.75
N GLU A 90 -5.91 -38.21 6.82
CA GLU A 90 -5.14 -39.31 6.27
C GLU A 90 -4.07 -39.75 7.27
N LYS A 91 -4.09 -41.03 7.60
CA LYS A 91 -3.14 -41.64 8.53
C LYS A 91 -2.59 -42.93 7.97
N MET A 92 -1.31 -43.15 8.18
CA MET A 92 -0.68 -44.43 7.90
C MET A 92 -1.17 -45.47 8.91
N MET A 93 -1.87 -46.49 8.40
CA MET A 93 -2.41 -47.61 9.17
C MET A 93 -2.02 -48.89 8.46
N TYR A 94 -1.32 -49.79 9.15
CA TYR A 94 -0.83 -51.05 8.58
C TYR A 94 0.02 -50.87 7.32
N GLY A 95 0.78 -49.77 7.22
CA GLY A 95 1.65 -49.48 6.07
C GLY A 95 0.95 -48.79 4.89
N GLU A 96 -0.35 -48.49 4.97
CA GLU A 96 -1.10 -47.82 3.92
C GLU A 96 -1.80 -46.55 4.43
N PRO A 97 -1.92 -45.49 3.60
CA PRO A 97 -2.70 -44.32 3.95
C PRO A 97 -4.20 -44.66 4.01
N ARG A 98 -4.85 -44.30 5.10
CA ARG A 98 -6.30 -44.47 5.30
C ARG A 98 -6.91 -43.20 5.85
N LEU A 99 -8.11 -42.86 5.39
CA LEU A 99 -8.91 -41.78 5.95
C LEU A 99 -9.57 -42.23 7.26
N VAL A 100 -9.20 -41.60 8.37
CA VAL A 100 -9.70 -41.92 9.71
C VAL A 100 -10.39 -40.69 10.30
N SER A 101 -11.52 -40.90 10.98
CA SER A 101 -12.16 -39.83 11.76
C SER A 101 -11.37 -39.58 13.04
N VAL A 102 -10.86 -38.35 13.18
CA VAL A 102 -10.03 -37.93 14.30
C VAL A 102 -10.70 -36.78 15.06
N GLY A 103 -10.48 -36.72 16.36
CA GLY A 103 -10.92 -35.60 17.19
C GLY A 103 -9.91 -34.45 17.13
N GLY A 104 -10.40 -33.23 16.98
CA GLY A 104 -9.56 -32.06 16.77
C GLY A 104 -10.24 -30.77 17.18
N PHE A 105 -9.60 -29.69 16.78
CA PHE A 105 -10.10 -28.33 16.91
C PHE A 105 -10.23 -27.69 15.53
N LYS A 106 -11.30 -26.94 15.32
CA LYS A 106 -11.47 -26.04 14.20
C LYS A 106 -11.15 -24.64 14.68
N TYR A 107 -10.23 -23.97 13.98
CA TYR A 107 -9.83 -22.60 14.25
C TYR A 107 -10.37 -21.68 13.16
N THR A 108 -11.00 -20.58 13.56
CA THR A 108 -11.55 -19.54 12.67
C THR A 108 -11.23 -18.15 13.24
N TYR A 109 -11.19 -17.14 12.38
CA TYR A 109 -11.09 -15.75 12.88
C TYR A 109 -12.34 -15.39 13.69
N ASN A 110 -12.14 -14.70 14.81
CA ASN A 110 -13.24 -14.23 15.64
C ASN A 110 -13.76 -12.88 15.15
N GLU A 111 -14.64 -12.88 14.14
CA GLU A 111 -15.22 -11.64 13.59
C GLU A 111 -16.12 -10.87 14.58
N ASP A 112 -16.50 -11.46 15.71
CA ASP A 112 -17.20 -10.74 16.79
C ASP A 112 -16.26 -9.78 17.54
N ASN A 113 -14.94 -9.96 17.40
CA ASN A 113 -13.94 -9.07 17.98
C ASN A 113 -13.76 -7.85 17.07
N PRO A 114 -13.89 -6.61 17.59
CA PRO A 114 -13.81 -5.39 16.78
C PRO A 114 -12.45 -5.16 16.12
N LEU A 115 -11.40 -5.84 16.58
CA LEU A 115 -10.05 -5.78 16.00
C LEU A 115 -9.84 -6.83 14.90
N VAL A 116 -10.80 -7.70 14.64
CA VAL A 116 -10.69 -8.78 13.66
C VAL A 116 -11.65 -8.49 12.51
N SER A 117 -11.15 -8.67 11.30
CA SER A 117 -11.97 -8.63 10.09
C SER A 117 -11.56 -9.77 9.18
N GLU A 118 -12.27 -9.93 8.06
CA GLU A 118 -11.86 -10.83 6.99
C GLU A 118 -10.39 -10.61 6.59
N ARG A 119 -9.88 -9.37 6.65
CA ARG A 119 -8.50 -9.01 6.29
C ARG A 119 -7.45 -9.46 7.32
N GLY A 120 -7.85 -9.88 8.52
CA GLY A 120 -6.99 -10.32 9.61
C GLY A 120 -7.18 -9.49 10.88
N ILE A 121 -6.16 -9.52 11.74
CA ILE A 121 -6.16 -8.85 13.05
C ILE A 121 -5.51 -7.48 12.93
N PHE A 122 -6.25 -6.42 13.25
CA PHE A 122 -5.78 -5.04 13.18
C PHE A 122 -4.58 -4.81 14.11
N TYR A 123 -3.49 -4.22 13.56
CA TYR A 123 -2.29 -3.92 14.33
C TYR A 123 -1.77 -2.48 14.20
N GLY A 124 -2.43 -1.61 13.44
CA GLY A 124 -2.09 -0.19 13.41
C GLY A 124 -2.42 0.52 12.10
N ARG A 125 -2.02 1.79 12.02
CA ARG A 125 -2.25 2.67 10.87
C ARG A 125 -0.94 3.27 10.39
N PRO A 126 -0.68 3.30 9.08
CA PRO A 126 0.50 3.97 8.54
C PRO A 126 0.33 5.48 8.64
N THR A 127 1.40 6.19 9.00
CA THR A 127 1.40 7.66 9.09
C THR A 127 2.75 8.18 8.60
N VAL A 128 2.73 9.23 7.79
CA VAL A 128 3.96 9.91 7.36
C VAL A 128 4.68 10.46 8.59
N GLN A 129 5.96 10.12 8.72
CA GLN A 129 6.82 10.65 9.77
C GLN A 129 7.62 11.85 9.26
N LYS A 130 8.20 11.75 8.06
CA LYS A 130 9.01 12.82 7.46
C LYS A 130 8.99 12.75 5.94
N ILE A 131 8.96 13.91 5.28
CA ILE A 131 9.22 14.04 3.84
C ILE A 131 10.66 14.52 3.69
N PHE A 132 11.48 13.79 2.96
CA PHE A 132 12.90 14.11 2.76
C PHE A 132 13.11 14.95 1.51
N GLU A 133 12.51 14.54 0.40
CA GLU A 133 12.74 15.14 -0.90
C GLU A 133 11.47 15.09 -1.76
N VAL A 134 11.28 16.14 -2.55
CA VAL A 134 10.27 16.23 -3.60
C VAL A 134 11.02 16.61 -4.88
N SER A 135 11.01 15.73 -5.88
CA SER A 135 11.69 15.99 -7.15
C SER A 135 11.07 17.19 -7.86
N GLN A 136 11.82 17.79 -8.78
CA GLN A 136 11.25 18.73 -9.74
C GLN A 136 10.09 18.08 -10.51
N VAL A 137 9.09 18.89 -10.86
CA VAL A 137 7.98 18.42 -11.69
C VAL A 137 8.49 18.17 -13.11
N SER A 138 8.24 16.97 -13.62
CA SER A 138 8.53 16.61 -15.00
C SER A 138 7.24 16.54 -15.82
N ASN A 139 7.31 16.96 -17.07
CA ASN A 139 6.25 16.71 -18.04
C ASN A 139 6.61 15.48 -18.88
N VAL A 140 5.75 14.47 -18.89
CA VAL A 140 5.91 13.26 -19.69
C VAL A 140 4.62 13.07 -20.47
N ALA A 141 4.70 13.20 -21.80
CA ALA A 141 3.56 13.02 -22.70
C ALA A 141 2.32 13.88 -22.35
N GLY A 142 2.54 15.10 -21.84
CA GLY A 142 1.45 16.01 -21.46
C GLY A 142 0.92 15.82 -20.03
N GLU A 143 1.40 14.81 -19.31
CA GLU A 143 1.09 14.59 -17.90
C GLU A 143 2.24 15.10 -17.02
N TYR A 144 1.91 15.60 -15.82
CA TYR A 144 2.89 16.12 -14.89
C TYR A 144 3.13 15.16 -13.73
N PHE A 145 4.39 14.88 -13.44
CA PHE A 145 4.82 13.93 -12.42
C PHE A 145 5.84 14.54 -11.46
N CYS A 146 5.89 14.00 -10.25
CA CYS A 146 7.04 14.18 -9.36
C CYS A 146 7.23 12.95 -8.48
N GLN A 147 8.46 12.74 -8.02
CA GLN A 147 8.81 11.73 -7.04
C GLN A 147 8.88 12.36 -5.66
N VAL A 148 8.42 11.62 -4.65
CA VAL A 148 8.47 12.03 -3.25
C VAL A 148 9.14 10.94 -2.46
N TYR A 149 10.25 11.26 -1.82
CA TYR A 149 10.93 10.36 -0.89
C TYR A 149 10.56 10.73 0.55
N LEU A 150 9.97 9.79 1.27
CA LEU A 150 9.47 10.01 2.63
C LEU A 150 9.74 8.80 3.53
N SER A 151 9.66 9.03 4.84
CA SER A 151 9.54 7.99 5.85
C SER A 151 8.14 7.96 6.46
N TRP A 152 7.69 6.77 6.84
CA TRP A 152 6.43 6.54 7.53
C TRP A 152 6.60 5.53 8.65
N GLN A 153 5.69 5.59 9.63
CA GLN A 153 5.66 4.71 10.80
C GLN A 153 4.25 4.15 11.01
N VAL A 154 4.13 3.17 11.89
CA VAL A 154 2.83 2.60 12.28
C VAL A 154 2.40 3.22 13.60
N ASN A 155 1.34 4.01 13.55
CA ASN A 155 0.64 4.55 14.71
C ASN A 155 -0.51 3.63 15.14
N ASP A 156 -1.14 3.95 16.27
CA ASP A 156 -2.28 3.21 16.84
C ASP A 156 -2.03 1.71 17.02
N VAL A 157 -0.79 1.33 17.34
CA VAL A 157 -0.42 -0.07 17.60
C VAL A 157 -1.10 -0.52 18.90
N PRO A 158 -2.05 -1.49 18.85
CA PRO A 158 -2.78 -1.90 20.04
C PRO A 158 -1.90 -2.67 21.03
N ASP A 159 -2.24 -2.63 22.31
CA ASP A 159 -1.45 -3.29 23.37
C ASP A 159 -1.37 -4.82 23.22
N TRP A 160 -2.33 -5.45 22.53
CA TRP A 160 -2.30 -6.90 22.28
C TRP A 160 -1.04 -7.32 21.51
N VAL A 161 -0.46 -6.44 20.69
CA VAL A 161 0.73 -6.74 19.90
C VAL A 161 1.92 -7.12 20.78
N LYS A 162 2.01 -6.57 21.99
CA LYS A 162 3.06 -6.91 22.97
C LYS A 162 2.78 -8.21 23.73
N GLN A 163 1.56 -8.74 23.64
CA GLN A 163 1.13 -9.96 24.32
C GLN A 163 1.42 -11.23 23.51
N VAL A 164 1.81 -11.08 22.24
CA VAL A 164 2.27 -12.18 21.38
C VAL A 164 3.80 -12.20 21.27
N ASP A 165 4.36 -13.36 20.95
CA ASP A 165 5.81 -13.51 20.81
C ASP A 165 6.32 -12.90 19.49
N LEU A 166 6.85 -11.69 19.56
CA LEU A 166 7.40 -10.94 18.42
C LEU A 166 8.72 -11.52 17.86
N ARG A 167 9.31 -12.53 18.52
CA ARG A 167 10.51 -13.21 18.00
C ARG A 167 10.16 -14.25 16.95
N GLN A 168 8.92 -14.72 16.94
CA GLN A 168 8.43 -15.68 15.95
C GLN A 168 8.45 -15.06 14.54
N ARG A 169 8.79 -15.89 13.55
CA ARG A 169 8.96 -15.45 12.16
C ARG A 169 7.67 -14.87 11.60
N GLU A 170 6.55 -15.48 11.95
CA GLU A 170 5.20 -15.10 11.54
C GLU A 170 4.87 -13.68 12.05
N ASN A 171 5.39 -13.29 13.22
CA ASN A 171 5.12 -12.00 13.84
C ASN A 171 6.14 -10.91 13.46
N ARG A 172 6.95 -11.12 12.42
CA ARG A 172 7.95 -10.13 11.95
C ARG A 172 7.31 -8.79 11.60
N LEU A 173 6.11 -8.79 11.00
CA LEU A 173 5.40 -7.56 10.65
C LEU A 173 5.02 -6.75 11.91
N LEU A 174 4.48 -7.43 12.92
CA LEU A 174 4.15 -6.82 14.22
C LEU A 174 5.40 -6.22 14.88
N ARG A 175 6.51 -6.96 14.87
CA ARG A 175 7.78 -6.46 15.40
C ARG A 175 8.24 -5.19 14.66
N ARG A 176 8.21 -5.21 13.33
CA ARG A 176 8.58 -4.05 12.50
C ARG A 176 7.66 -2.85 12.72
N ALA A 177 6.37 -3.08 12.96
CA ALA A 177 5.43 -2.03 13.31
C ALA A 177 5.80 -1.33 14.63
N VAL A 178 6.12 -2.11 15.67
CA VAL A 178 6.58 -1.56 16.96
C VAL A 178 7.89 -0.78 16.80
N GLU A 179 8.86 -1.34 16.09
CA GLU A 179 10.16 -0.71 15.82
C GLU A 179 10.06 0.56 14.96
N SER A 180 8.97 0.75 14.21
CA SER A 180 8.86 1.80 13.20
C SER A 180 8.92 3.24 13.74
N HIS A 181 8.65 3.44 15.03
CA HIS A 181 8.80 4.75 15.67
C HIS A 181 10.27 5.18 15.73
N GLU A 182 11.18 4.24 15.99
CA GLU A 182 12.63 4.48 16.03
C GLU A 182 13.29 4.26 14.67
N LYS A 183 12.74 3.31 13.89
CA LYS A 183 13.29 2.86 12.60
C LYS A 183 12.17 2.88 11.54
N PRO A 184 11.78 4.08 11.08
CA PRO A 184 10.67 4.25 10.17
C PRO A 184 10.94 3.55 8.83
N PHE A 185 9.87 3.27 8.11
CA PHE A 185 9.95 2.72 6.76
C PHE A 185 10.16 3.84 5.77
N GLU A 186 11.11 3.68 4.88
CA GLU A 186 11.36 4.63 3.80
C GLU A 186 10.65 4.18 2.53
N LYS A 187 10.12 5.15 1.77
CA LYS A 187 9.43 4.88 0.52
C LYS A 187 9.54 6.04 -0.44
N GLU A 188 9.70 5.71 -1.71
CA GLU A 188 9.54 6.62 -2.82
C GLU A 188 8.13 6.46 -3.40
N LEU A 189 7.41 7.58 -3.50
CA LEU A 189 6.10 7.66 -4.13
C LEU A 189 6.23 8.42 -5.45
N GLN A 190 5.50 7.98 -6.46
CA GLN A 190 5.36 8.73 -7.70
C GLN A 190 3.98 9.37 -7.70
N LEU A 191 3.94 10.69 -7.83
CA LEU A 191 2.70 11.45 -7.89
C LEU A 191 2.45 11.93 -9.32
N ILE A 192 1.18 11.93 -9.71
CA ILE A 192 0.69 12.46 -10.99
C ILE A 192 -0.30 13.59 -10.70
N LEU A 193 -0.24 14.66 -11.48
CA LEU A 193 -1.21 15.74 -11.42
C LEU A 193 -2.40 15.43 -12.33
N ILE A 194 -3.59 15.27 -11.74
CA ILE A 194 -4.85 15.03 -12.46
C ILE A 194 -5.86 16.07 -12.00
N GLN A 195 -6.38 16.87 -12.94
CA GLN A 195 -7.38 17.92 -12.65
C GLN A 195 -6.95 18.81 -11.47
N ASP A 196 -5.75 19.35 -11.55
CA ASP A 196 -5.12 20.21 -10.54
C ASP A 196 -4.92 19.58 -9.15
N ASN A 197 -5.07 18.25 -9.04
CA ASN A 197 -4.86 17.51 -7.79
C ASN A 197 -3.77 16.46 -7.97
N TRP A 198 -2.78 16.49 -7.08
CA TRP A 198 -1.77 15.46 -6.99
C TRP A 198 -2.41 14.16 -6.49
N GLN A 199 -2.10 13.05 -7.13
CA GLN A 199 -2.59 11.72 -6.80
C GLN A 199 -1.46 10.70 -6.89
N LEU A 200 -1.57 9.59 -6.16
CA LEU A 200 -0.59 8.52 -6.25
C LEU A 200 -0.70 7.86 -7.63
N TRP A 201 0.40 7.85 -8.38
CA TRP A 201 0.45 7.18 -9.67
C TRP A 201 0.53 5.66 -9.47
N GLN A 202 -0.43 4.94 -10.05
CA GLN A 202 -0.53 3.48 -9.94
C GLN A 202 -0.14 2.76 -11.25
N GLY A 203 0.44 3.47 -12.23
CA GLY A 203 0.67 2.97 -13.59
C GLY A 203 -0.51 3.21 -14.54
N SER A 204 -0.29 3.09 -15.86
CA SER A 204 -1.34 3.08 -16.89
C SER A 204 -1.42 1.70 -17.58
N GLY A 205 -2.63 1.27 -17.95
CA GLY A 205 -2.87 -0.02 -18.65
C GLY A 205 -2.73 -1.29 -17.78
N GLU A 206 -2.50 -2.45 -18.41
CA GLU A 206 -2.34 -3.78 -17.77
C GLU A 206 -1.20 -3.86 -16.74
N LYS A 207 -0.34 -2.84 -16.66
CA LYS A 207 0.74 -2.72 -15.68
C LYS A 207 0.40 -1.73 -14.57
N LYS A 208 -0.77 -1.90 -13.94
CA LYS A 208 -1.00 -1.27 -12.64
C LYS A 208 -0.17 -2.00 -11.60
N THR A 209 0.95 -1.43 -11.18
CA THR A 209 1.68 -1.97 -10.03
C THR A 209 1.08 -1.33 -8.78
N PRO A 210 0.30 -2.05 -7.97
CA PRO A 210 -0.20 -1.50 -6.73
C PRO A 210 1.01 -1.13 -5.86
N GLN A 211 1.13 0.14 -5.50
CA GLN A 211 2.15 0.56 -4.53
C GLN A 211 1.73 0.05 -3.14
N THR A 212 2.22 -1.13 -2.75
CA THR A 212 1.99 -1.70 -1.42
C THR A 212 2.91 -1.06 -0.39
N LEU A 213 2.47 -1.03 0.87
CA LEU A 213 3.31 -0.58 1.99
C LEU A 213 4.36 -1.61 2.40
N PHE A 214 4.28 -2.84 1.86
CA PHE A 214 5.11 -3.99 2.18
C PHE A 214 5.48 -4.75 0.92
#